data_AF-A0A7S0ZLT2-F1
#
_entry.id   AF-A0A7S0ZLT2-F1
#
_cell.length_a   1.000
_cell.length_b   1.000
_cell.length_c   1.000
_cell.angle_alpha   90.00
_cell.angle_beta   90.00
_cell.angle_gamma   90.00
#
_symmetry.space_group_name_H-M   'P 1'
#
loop_
_entity.id
_entity.type
_entity.pdbx_description
1 polymer ?
#
loop_
_entity_poly.entity_id
_entity_poly.type
_entity_poly.pdbx_seq_one_letter_code
_entity_poly.pdbx_strand_id
1 'polypeptide(L)'
;AKRWSSATLLAAEKDVARRLNFRIRRSTPAWFLRACAHAGGSALVGTPCVVDLARLLLDLSLLASDGQTHASPLRAQVALLVALYSVSSCEPVGQPLSDQALPQWRLVWKKTCSGNQRDPAASCLALFSRVLMSRSEWHTRGLRAAEERHAKVARQLPRGVFPPNLVNWLLPRFK
;
A
#
# COMPACT_ATOMS: atom_id res chain seq x y z
N ALA A 1 25.46 -18.81 -5.30
CA ALA A 1 24.07 -19.16 -4.92
C ALA A 1 23.77 -20.58 -5.38
N LYS A 2 23.25 -21.45 -4.50
CA LYS A 2 22.89 -22.84 -4.84
C LYS A 2 21.69 -22.80 -5.79
N ARG A 3 21.88 -23.22 -7.05
CA ARG A 3 20.78 -23.29 -8.03
C ARG A 3 19.94 -24.53 -7.73
N TRP A 4 18.64 -24.33 -7.64
CA TRP A 4 17.68 -25.41 -7.43
C TRP A 4 17.47 -26.18 -8.73
N SER A 5 17.37 -27.51 -8.66
CA SER A 5 17.08 -28.33 -9.84
C SER A 5 15.63 -28.14 -10.29
N SER A 6 15.34 -28.31 -11.58
CA SER A 6 13.98 -28.25 -12.12
C SER A 6 13.04 -29.26 -11.43
N ALA A 7 13.54 -30.46 -11.10
CA ALA A 7 12.78 -31.47 -10.39
C ALA A 7 12.36 -30.99 -8.99
N THR A 8 13.26 -30.31 -8.28
CA THR A 8 12.96 -29.75 -6.95
C THR A 8 11.93 -28.62 -7.03
N LEU A 9 12.04 -27.75 -8.03
CA LEU A 9 11.07 -26.66 -8.25
C LEU A 9 9.68 -27.21 -8.57
N LEU A 10 9.59 -28.22 -9.43
CA LEU A 10 8.32 -28.87 -9.78
C LEU A 10 7.68 -29.57 -8.57
N ALA A 11 8.48 -30.24 -7.73
CA ALA A 11 7.99 -30.87 -6.52
C ALA A 11 7.41 -29.84 -5.53
N ALA A 12 8.09 -28.71 -5.36
CA ALA A 12 7.63 -27.61 -4.52
C ALA A 12 6.34 -26.97 -5.08
N GLU A 13 6.27 -26.73 -6.38
CA GLU A 13 5.06 -26.20 -7.03
C GLU A 13 3.86 -27.12 -6.80
N LYS A 14 4.01 -28.43 -7.00
CA LYS A 14 2.96 -29.42 -6.75
C LYS A 14 2.52 -29.45 -5.28
N ASP A 15 3.45 -29.28 -4.34
CA ASP A 15 3.11 -29.20 -2.91
C ASP A 15 2.29 -27.93 -2.60
N VAL A 16 2.76 -26.76 -3.05
CA VAL A 16 2.06 -25.48 -2.85
C VAL A 16 0.69 -25.49 -3.50
N ALA A 17 0.56 -25.94 -4.75
CA ALA A 17 -0.70 -26.00 -5.47
C ALA A 17 -1.73 -26.88 -4.75
N ARG A 18 -1.31 -28.04 -4.24
CA ARG A 18 -2.16 -28.93 -3.45
C ARG A 18 -2.61 -28.29 -2.15
N ARG A 19 -1.70 -27.67 -1.38
CA ARG A 19 -2.05 -26.98 -0.13
C ARG A 19 -3.02 -25.82 -0.34
N LEU A 20 -2.96 -25.17 -1.50
CA LEU A 20 -3.89 -24.12 -1.88
C LEU A 20 -5.19 -24.65 -2.52
N ASN A 21 -5.39 -25.98 -2.60
CA ASN A 21 -6.50 -26.61 -3.33
C ASN A 21 -6.63 -26.10 -4.77
N PHE A 22 -5.50 -25.81 -5.42
CA PHE A 22 -5.41 -25.18 -6.74
C PHE A 22 -6.15 -23.82 -6.86
N ARG A 23 -6.53 -23.20 -5.73
CA ARG A 23 -7.15 -21.87 -5.67
C ARG A 23 -6.09 -20.77 -5.63
N ILE A 24 -5.42 -20.58 -6.76
CA ILE A 24 -4.30 -19.62 -6.91
C ILE A 24 -4.81 -18.19 -7.14
N ARG A 25 -6.06 -18.04 -7.62
CA ARG A 25 -6.67 -16.73 -7.86
C ARG A 25 -7.18 -16.10 -6.57
N ARG A 26 -6.31 -15.35 -5.88
CA ARG A 26 -6.70 -14.45 -4.79
C ARG A 26 -6.49 -13.00 -5.20
N SER A 27 -7.45 -12.14 -4.91
CA SER A 27 -7.34 -10.71 -5.18
C SER A 27 -6.22 -10.10 -4.33
N THR A 28 -5.20 -9.57 -5.00
CA THR A 28 -4.03 -8.96 -4.36
C THR A 28 -4.27 -7.48 -4.06
N PRO A 29 -3.52 -6.89 -3.12
CA PRO A 29 -3.56 -5.43 -2.92
C PRO A 29 -3.28 -4.65 -4.22
N ALA A 30 -2.39 -5.15 -5.08
CA ALA A 30 -2.11 -4.51 -6.38
C ALA A 30 -3.32 -4.51 -7.34
N TRP A 31 -4.19 -5.53 -7.28
CA TRP A 31 -5.45 -5.52 -8.02
C TRP A 31 -6.40 -4.44 -7.50
N PHE A 32 -6.57 -4.36 -6.17
CA PHE A 32 -7.42 -3.32 -5.55
C PHE A 32 -6.85 -1.91 -5.73
N LEU A 33 -5.53 -1.74 -5.79
CA LEU A 33 -4.92 -0.45 -6.06
C LEU A 33 -5.30 0.09 -7.44
N ARG A 34 -5.37 -0.79 -8.46
CA ARG A 34 -5.86 -0.40 -9.79
C ARG A 34 -7.32 0.06 -9.73
N ALA A 35 -8.16 -0.64 -8.98
CA ALA A 35 -9.56 -0.24 -8.78
C ALA A 35 -9.66 1.11 -8.06
N CYS A 36 -8.84 1.35 -7.03
CA CYS A 36 -8.78 2.63 -6.33
C CYS A 36 -8.30 3.77 -7.24
N ALA A 37 -7.23 3.55 -8.02
CA ALA A 37 -6.72 4.53 -8.98
C ALA A 37 -7.79 4.89 -10.04
N HIS A 38 -8.49 3.89 -10.56
CA HIS A 38 -9.59 4.10 -11.52
C HIS A 38 -10.78 4.83 -10.88
N ALA A 39 -11.10 4.53 -9.61
CA ALA A 39 -12.14 5.21 -8.86
C ALA A 39 -11.87 6.72 -8.72
N GLY A 40 -10.60 7.12 -8.56
CA GLY A 40 -10.16 8.52 -8.48
C GLY A 40 -10.15 9.28 -9.82
N GLY A 41 -10.41 8.60 -10.93
CA GLY A 41 -10.52 9.19 -12.27
C GLY A 41 -9.19 9.63 -12.88
N SER A 42 -9.27 10.33 -14.02
CA SER A 42 -8.12 10.80 -14.79
C SER A 42 -7.23 11.76 -14.01
N ALA A 43 -7.80 12.55 -13.10
CA ALA A 43 -7.05 13.45 -12.24
C ALA A 43 -6.03 12.69 -11.37
N LEU A 44 -6.48 11.62 -10.69
CA LEU A 44 -5.59 10.80 -9.85
C LEU A 44 -4.56 10.03 -10.66
N VAL A 45 -4.96 9.46 -11.79
CA VAL A 45 -4.07 8.73 -12.69
C VAL A 45 -3.03 9.67 -13.32
N GLY A 46 -3.42 10.92 -13.59
CA GLY A 46 -2.56 11.95 -14.13
C GLY A 46 -1.65 12.62 -13.11
N THR A 47 -1.89 12.45 -11.80
CA THR A 47 -0.98 12.96 -10.77
C THR A 47 0.33 12.17 -10.80
N PRO A 48 1.47 12.80 -11.13
CA PRO A 48 2.74 12.10 -11.23
C PRO A 48 3.09 11.40 -9.92
N CYS A 49 3.70 10.22 -10.03
CA CYS A 49 4.28 9.46 -8.91
C CYS A 49 3.30 8.89 -7.87
N VAL A 50 2.06 9.35 -7.72
CA VAL A 50 1.14 8.88 -6.65
C VAL A 50 0.87 7.37 -6.74
N VAL A 51 0.47 6.89 -7.92
CA VAL A 51 0.13 5.47 -8.10
C VAL A 51 1.39 4.59 -7.98
N ASP A 52 2.53 5.06 -8.48
CA ASP A 52 3.80 4.34 -8.39
C ASP A 52 4.34 4.30 -6.96
N LEU A 53 4.20 5.39 -6.20
CA LEU A 53 4.52 5.44 -4.78
C LEU A 53 3.60 4.49 -4.00
N ALA A 54 2.30 4.46 -4.29
CA ALA A 54 1.38 3.50 -3.69
C ALA A 54 1.76 2.04 -4.00
N ARG A 55 2.21 1.75 -5.24
CA ARG A 55 2.75 0.43 -5.61
C ARG A 55 4.00 0.08 -4.83
N LEU A 56 4.95 1.00 -4.71
CA LEU A 56 6.15 0.80 -3.92
C LEU A 56 5.81 0.53 -2.44
N LEU A 57 4.91 1.31 -1.84
CA LEU A 57 4.45 1.08 -0.47
C LEU A 57 3.84 -0.31 -0.29
N LEU A 58 3.01 -0.77 -1.25
CA LEU A 58 2.48 -2.12 -1.23
C LEU A 58 3.58 -3.18 -1.32
N ASP A 59 4.55 -3.00 -2.22
CA ASP A 59 5.68 -3.93 -2.35
C ASP A 59 6.52 -3.98 -1.06
N LEU A 60 6.80 -2.83 -0.43
CA LEU A 60 7.51 -2.74 0.85
C LEU A 60 6.72 -3.40 1.98
N SER A 61 5.39 -3.26 2.00
CA SER A 61 4.55 -3.90 3.01
C SER A 61 4.54 -5.44 2.95
N LEU A 62 5.09 -6.06 1.90
CA LEU A 62 5.30 -7.51 1.84
C LEU A 62 6.47 -7.98 2.71
N LEU A 63 7.38 -7.07 3.08
CA LEU A 63 8.50 -7.36 3.98
C LEU A 63 8.07 -7.38 5.45
N ALA A 64 6.91 -6.81 5.77
CA ALA A 64 6.33 -6.81 7.10
C ALA A 64 5.44 -8.06 7.29
N SER A 65 5.75 -8.87 8.29
CA SER A 65 5.08 -10.15 8.56
C SER A 65 3.60 -10.00 8.93
N ASP A 66 3.26 -8.94 9.66
CA ASP A 66 1.90 -8.58 10.06
C ASP A 66 1.09 -7.99 8.89
N GLY A 67 1.73 -7.53 7.82
CA GLY A 67 1.07 -6.98 6.64
C GLY A 67 0.12 -7.95 5.93
N GLN A 68 0.26 -9.26 6.16
CA GLN A 68 -0.64 -10.27 5.59
C GLN A 68 -1.96 -10.44 6.37
N THR A 69 -2.06 -9.88 7.58
CA THR A 69 -3.28 -9.96 8.41
C THR A 69 -4.38 -9.01 7.94
N HIS A 70 -4.02 -7.94 7.24
CA HIS A 70 -4.97 -6.95 6.74
C HIS A 70 -5.55 -7.34 5.38
N ALA A 71 -6.84 -7.05 5.19
CA ALA A 71 -7.52 -7.31 3.93
C ALA A 71 -6.87 -6.54 2.76
N SER A 72 -6.71 -7.22 1.62
CA SER A 72 -6.13 -6.63 0.40
C SER A 72 -6.75 -5.29 -0.03
N PRO A 73 -8.08 -5.07 0.01
CA PRO A 73 -8.67 -3.78 -0.33
C PRO A 73 -8.21 -2.66 0.60
N LEU A 74 -8.20 -2.92 1.91
CA LEU A 74 -7.80 -1.93 2.92
C LEU A 74 -6.34 -1.51 2.74
N ARG A 75 -5.44 -2.48 2.51
CA ARG A 75 -4.02 -2.19 2.23
C ARG A 75 -3.84 -1.30 1.01
N ALA A 76 -4.60 -1.55 -0.05
CA ALA A 76 -4.55 -0.75 -1.27
C ALA A 76 -5.03 0.69 -1.03
N GLN A 77 -6.11 0.85 -0.27
CA GLN A 77 -6.66 2.16 0.08
C GLN A 77 -5.71 2.96 0.97
N VAL A 78 -5.14 2.33 2.00
CA VAL A 78 -4.17 2.96 2.90
C VAL A 78 -2.91 3.36 2.13
N ALA A 79 -2.37 2.47 1.29
CA ALA A 79 -1.18 2.78 0.48
C ALA A 79 -1.41 3.97 -0.45
N LEU A 80 -2.58 4.04 -1.10
CA LEU A 80 -2.93 5.14 -1.99
C LEU A 80 -3.16 6.45 -1.22
N LEU A 81 -3.85 6.41 -0.08
CA LEU A 81 -4.07 7.59 0.77
C LEU A 81 -2.73 8.13 1.29
N VAL A 82 -1.85 7.25 1.75
CA VAL A 82 -0.50 7.61 2.21
C VAL A 82 0.33 8.21 1.08
N ALA A 83 0.28 7.61 -0.12
CA ALA A 83 0.99 8.16 -1.27
C ALA A 83 0.48 9.55 -1.66
N LEU A 84 -0.84 9.72 -1.69
CA LEU A 84 -1.49 11.02 -1.91
C LEU A 84 -1.06 12.04 -0.86
N TYR A 85 -1.15 11.67 0.42
CA TYR A 85 -0.70 12.51 1.52
C TYR A 85 0.75 12.93 1.34
N SER A 86 1.64 11.99 1.00
CA SER A 86 3.07 12.25 0.84
C SER A 86 3.40 13.19 -0.31
N VAL A 87 2.62 13.15 -1.40
CA VAL A 87 2.80 14.05 -2.56
C VAL A 87 2.16 15.42 -2.32
N SER A 88 1.03 15.47 -1.60
CA SER A 88 0.30 16.71 -1.31
C SER A 88 0.84 17.47 -0.11
N SER A 89 1.44 16.81 0.88
CA SER A 89 2.03 17.41 2.07
C SER A 89 3.43 17.95 1.80
N CYS A 90 3.52 18.99 0.97
CA CYS A 90 4.56 20.02 1.09
C CYS A 90 4.21 21.07 2.18
N GLU A 91 3.03 20.96 2.79
CA GLU A 91 2.54 21.85 3.85
C GLU A 91 3.01 21.38 5.26
N PRO A 92 3.20 22.30 6.21
CA PRO A 92 3.80 22.02 7.52
C PRO A 92 2.99 21.00 8.33
N VAL A 93 3.73 20.13 9.02
CA VAL A 93 3.21 19.11 9.95
C VAL A 93 2.31 19.77 10.99
N GLY A 94 1.05 19.33 11.07
CA GLY A 94 0.12 19.74 12.13
C GLY A 94 -1.17 20.41 11.65
N GLN A 95 -1.27 20.79 10.37
CA GLN A 95 -2.56 21.25 9.83
C GLN A 95 -3.47 20.06 9.46
N PRO A 96 -4.77 20.14 9.78
CA PRO A 96 -5.73 19.15 9.32
C PRO A 96 -5.76 19.16 7.78
N LEU A 97 -5.64 17.98 7.17
CA LEU A 97 -5.92 17.84 5.74
C LEU A 97 -7.31 18.40 5.48
N SER A 98 -7.38 19.42 4.64
CA SER A 98 -8.66 19.96 4.16
C SER A 98 -9.25 19.00 3.13
N ASP A 99 -10.58 18.91 3.03
CA ASP A 99 -11.28 18.27 1.89
C ASP A 99 -10.84 18.88 0.54
N GLN A 100 -10.29 20.10 0.55
CA GLN A 100 -9.68 20.74 -0.62
C GLN A 100 -8.25 20.26 -0.94
N ALA A 101 -7.54 19.66 0.03
CA ALA A 101 -6.16 19.21 -0.16
C ALA A 101 -6.07 17.93 -1.00
N LEU A 102 -7.11 17.09 -1.00
CA LEU A 102 -7.15 15.81 -1.71
C LEU A 102 -8.47 15.59 -2.47
N PRO A 103 -8.85 16.45 -3.43
CA PRO A 103 -10.11 16.32 -4.17
C PRO A 103 -10.23 14.98 -4.90
N GLN A 104 -9.09 14.44 -5.35
CA GLN A 104 -8.98 13.14 -6.02
C GLN A 104 -9.32 11.97 -5.08
N TRP A 105 -8.99 12.09 -3.80
CA TRP A 105 -9.28 11.05 -2.80
C TRP A 105 -10.78 10.89 -2.54
N ARG A 106 -11.55 11.98 -2.59
CA ARG A 106 -13.00 11.95 -2.31
C ARG A 106 -13.75 10.95 -3.21
N LEU A 107 -13.36 10.85 -4.47
CA LEU A 107 -13.94 9.90 -5.43
C LEU A 107 -13.56 8.45 -5.10
N VAL A 108 -12.29 8.22 -4.75
CA VAL A 108 -11.80 6.91 -4.29
C VAL A 108 -12.57 6.47 -3.06
N TRP A 109 -12.53 7.30 -2.02
CA TRP A 109 -13.15 7.06 -0.74
C TRP A 109 -14.63 6.66 -0.87
N LYS A 110 -15.43 7.44 -1.62
CA LYS A 110 -16.85 7.16 -1.82
C LYS A 110 -17.10 5.79 -2.47
N LYS A 111 -16.20 5.33 -3.35
CA LYS A 111 -16.36 4.09 -4.12
C LYS A 111 -15.76 2.87 -3.42
N THR A 112 -14.76 3.04 -2.55
CA THR A 112 -13.97 1.91 -2.04
C THR A 112 -14.00 1.74 -0.53
N CYS A 113 -14.28 2.79 0.24
CA CYS A 113 -14.08 2.79 1.70
C CYS A 113 -15.36 2.49 2.53
N SER A 114 -16.47 2.09 1.89
CA SER A 114 -17.76 1.89 2.57
C SER A 114 -17.77 0.81 3.65
N GLY A 115 -16.91 -0.20 3.54
CA GLY A 115 -16.83 -1.32 4.49
C GLY A 115 -15.74 -1.19 5.55
N ASN A 116 -15.05 -0.06 5.61
CA ASN A 116 -13.89 0.09 6.51
C ASN A 116 -14.33 0.32 7.96
N GLN A 117 -13.58 -0.29 8.87
CA GLN A 117 -13.71 -0.10 10.31
C GLN A 117 -12.49 0.66 10.86
N ARG A 118 -12.67 1.37 11.98
CA ARG A 118 -11.64 2.24 12.56
C ARG A 118 -10.39 1.47 12.95
N ASP A 119 -10.53 0.40 13.74
CA ASP A 119 -9.36 -0.30 14.30
C ASP A 119 -8.53 -1.01 13.21
N PRO A 120 -9.13 -1.75 12.25
CA PRO A 120 -8.38 -2.31 11.14
C PRO A 120 -7.69 -1.23 10.31
N ALA A 121 -8.35 -0.09 10.06
CA ALA A 121 -7.78 1.00 9.28
C ALA A 121 -6.61 1.68 10.01
N ALA A 122 -6.75 1.94 11.32
CA ALA A 122 -5.70 2.53 12.14
C ALA A 122 -4.48 1.61 12.23
N SER A 123 -4.70 0.32 12.48
CA SER A 123 -3.64 -0.69 12.53
C SER A 123 -2.94 -0.84 11.18
N CYS A 124 -3.70 -0.84 10.07
CA CYS A 124 -3.12 -0.88 8.73
C CYS A 124 -2.33 0.40 8.40
N LEU A 125 -2.77 1.58 8.84
CA LEU A 125 -1.98 2.81 8.71
C LEU A 125 -0.67 2.74 9.50
N ALA A 126 -0.72 2.25 10.74
CA ALA A 126 0.45 2.06 11.59
C ALA A 126 1.46 1.07 10.97
N LEU A 127 0.99 0.02 10.28
CA LEU A 127 1.83 -0.87 9.49
C LEU A 127 2.65 -0.09 8.45
N PHE A 128 2.03 0.79 7.65
CA PHE A 128 2.77 1.55 6.63
C PHE A 128 3.80 2.53 7.24
N SER A 129 3.48 3.16 8.37
CA SER A 129 4.47 3.94 9.13
C SER A 129 5.66 3.07 9.55
N ARG A 130 5.40 1.87 10.09
CA ARG A 130 6.45 0.94 10.52
C ARG A 130 7.31 0.43 9.37
N VAL A 131 6.68 0.08 8.25
CA VAL A 131 7.33 -0.34 7.00
C VAL A 131 8.35 0.73 6.56
N LEU A 132 8.00 2.00 6.64
CA LEU A 132 8.90 3.09 6.28
C LEU A 132 10.02 3.29 7.30
N MET A 133 9.73 3.13 8.60
CA MET A 133 10.73 3.22 9.66
C MET A 133 11.75 2.08 9.61
N SER A 134 11.33 0.87 9.22
CA SER A 134 12.20 -0.32 9.08
C SER A 134 13.03 -0.34 7.80
N ARG A 135 12.93 0.70 6.96
CA ARG A 135 13.64 0.77 5.67
C ARG A 135 15.15 0.62 5.81
N SER A 136 15.77 1.31 6.78
CA SER A 136 17.20 1.23 7.02
C SER A 136 17.66 -0.19 7.38
N GLU A 137 16.89 -0.87 8.23
CA GLU A 137 17.11 -2.26 8.61
C GLU A 137 17.02 -3.21 7.40
N TRP A 138 16.04 -3.01 6.51
CA TRP A 138 15.94 -3.83 5.30
C TRP A 138 17.09 -3.58 4.33
N HIS A 139 17.58 -2.34 4.26
CA HIS A 139 18.74 -1.99 3.46
C HIS A 139 20.03 -2.64 3.95
N THR A 140 20.23 -2.78 5.27
CA THR A 140 21.38 -3.51 5.82
C THR A 140 21.31 -5.01 5.57
N ARG A 141 20.09 -5.55 5.45
CA ARG A 141 19.83 -6.95 5.06
C ARG A 141 19.84 -7.18 3.54
N GLY A 142 20.12 -6.16 2.73
CA GLY A 142 20.17 -6.26 1.26
C GLY A 142 18.79 -6.38 0.58
N LEU A 143 17.69 -6.11 1.29
CA LEU A 143 16.33 -6.20 0.77
C LEU A 143 15.93 -4.91 0.03
N ARG A 144 16.50 -4.71 -1.17
CA ARG A 144 16.34 -3.46 -1.96
C ARG A 144 15.53 -3.60 -3.25
N ALA A 145 15.16 -4.84 -3.62
CA ALA A 145 14.52 -5.13 -4.91
C ALA A 145 13.25 -4.32 -5.20
N ALA A 146 12.43 -4.04 -4.18
CA ALA A 146 11.23 -3.21 -4.33
C ALA A 146 11.59 -1.77 -4.72
N GLU A 147 12.59 -1.18 -4.07
CA GLU A 147 13.04 0.19 -4.37
C GLU A 147 13.76 0.28 -5.70
N GLU A 148 14.55 -0.73 -6.07
CA GLU A 148 15.22 -0.80 -7.37
C GLU A 148 14.21 -0.85 -8.52
N ARG A 149 13.13 -1.62 -8.36
CA ARG A 149 12.02 -1.68 -9.33
C ARG A 149 11.35 -0.31 -9.50
N HIS A 150 11.27 0.46 -8.43
CA HIS A 150 10.57 1.76 -8.37
C HIS A 150 11.55 2.92 -8.10
N ALA A 151 12.74 2.89 -8.70
CA ALA A 151 13.86 3.77 -8.34
C ALA A 151 13.53 5.27 -8.38
N LYS A 152 12.67 5.69 -9.31
CA LYS A 152 12.24 7.10 -9.46
C LYS A 152 11.48 7.60 -8.22
N VAL A 153 10.55 6.81 -7.69
CA VAL A 153 9.70 7.19 -6.55
C VAL A 153 10.28 6.78 -5.20
N ALA A 154 11.23 5.83 -5.15
CA ALA A 154 11.90 5.43 -3.91
C ALA A 154 12.66 6.57 -3.21
N ARG A 155 13.07 7.58 -3.98
CA ARG A 155 13.71 8.81 -3.45
C ARG A 155 12.70 9.77 -2.80
N GLN A 156 11.43 9.64 -3.16
CA GLN A 156 10.30 10.47 -2.71
C GLN A 156 9.53 9.79 -1.56
N LEU A 157 10.04 8.68 -1.01
CA LEU A 157 9.39 8.02 0.11
C LEU A 157 9.26 9.00 1.29
N PRO A 158 8.06 9.11 1.88
CA PRO A 158 7.85 9.96 3.04
C PRO A 158 8.75 9.52 4.19
N ARG A 159 9.27 10.50 4.93
CA ARG A 159 10.04 10.26 6.15
C ARG A 159 9.11 10.41 7.35
N GLY A 160 9.02 9.38 8.16
CA GLY A 160 8.37 9.45 9.47
C GLY A 160 6.99 8.83 9.56
N VAL A 161 6.24 9.26 10.58
CA VAL A 161 4.97 8.69 10.99
C VAL A 161 3.82 9.53 10.44
N PHE A 162 2.84 8.88 9.83
CA PHE A 162 1.63 9.56 9.36
C PHE A 162 0.76 10.01 10.54
N PRO A 163 0.07 11.16 10.42
CA PRO A 163 -0.73 11.66 11.52
C PRO A 163 -1.93 10.71 11.77
N PRO A 164 -2.25 10.38 13.04
CA PRO A 164 -3.28 9.39 13.36
C PRO A 164 -4.66 9.73 12.81
N ASN A 165 -4.98 11.03 12.69
CA ASN A 165 -6.25 11.51 12.13
C ASN A 165 -6.42 11.19 10.64
N LEU A 166 -5.37 10.77 9.93
CA LEU A 166 -5.46 10.29 8.54
C LEU A 166 -6.40 9.08 8.44
N VAL A 167 -6.56 8.30 9.51
CA VAL A 167 -7.53 7.19 9.55
C VAL A 167 -8.96 7.63 9.24
N ASN A 168 -9.34 8.86 9.60
CA ASN A 168 -10.71 9.36 9.39
C ASN A 168 -11.06 9.47 7.89
N TRP A 169 -10.06 9.54 7.03
CA TRP A 169 -10.21 9.55 5.57
C TRP A 169 -10.45 8.17 4.97
N LEU A 170 -10.30 7.11 5.76
CA LEU A 170 -10.60 5.73 5.39
C LEU A 170 -11.97 5.29 5.90
N LEU A 171 -12.59 6.03 6.81
CA LEU A 171 -13.85 5.62 7.43
C LEU A 171 -15.07 6.04 6.61
N PRO A 172 -16.15 5.25 6.63
CA PRO A 172 -17.44 5.70 6.13
C PRO A 172 -17.87 6.97 6.89
N ARG A 173 -18.26 8.01 6.15
CA ARG A 173 -18.92 9.19 6.73
C ARG A 173 -20.41 8.90 6.64
N PHE A 174 -21.05 8.75 7.79
CA PHE A 174 -22.50 8.73 7.85
C PHE A 174 -23.00 10.08 7.31
N LYS A 175 -23.90 10.02 6.32
CA LYS A 175 -24.66 11.20 5.90
C LYS A 175 -25.82 11.40 6.86
#